data_AF-A0A9P6H2I2-F1
#
_entry.id   AF-A0A9P6H2I2-F1
#
_cell.length_a   1.000
_cell.length_b   1.000
_cell.length_c   1.000
_cell.angle_alpha   90.00
_cell.angle_beta   90.00
_cell.angle_gamma   90.00
#
_symmetry.space_group_name_H-M   'P 1'
#
loop_
_entity.id
_entity.type
_entity.pdbx_description
1 polymer ?
#
loop_
_entity_poly.entity_id
_entity_poly.type
_entity_poly.pdbx_seq_one_letter_code
_entity_poly.pdbx_strand_id
1 'polypeptide(L)'
;SSTPTIASNATAVAPYDISDWERTTYYNGISPDHPELLYRSDLLENPFPVPKGSHPYLHTKTVYVVFNTPLNAVWDVVAPQIRDLLKDRKIRYSAIQTARFVTHGEDGKDIPGSIVIWIATHPTTTTAEDAHDASPHILALLEAKGVEDAVVEWYEGVAERL
;
A
#
# COMPACT_ATOMS: atom_id res chain seq x y z
N SER A 1 -17.11 -41.59 -29.98
CA SER A 1 -16.65 -40.19 -30.04
C SER A 1 -16.14 -39.81 -28.67
N SER A 2 -14.85 -39.49 -28.57
CA SER A 2 -14.21 -39.10 -27.30
C SER A 2 -14.11 -37.58 -27.23
N THR A 3 -14.75 -36.98 -26.24
CA THR A 3 -14.62 -35.55 -25.93
C THR A 3 -13.32 -35.32 -25.13
N PRO A 4 -12.46 -34.36 -25.49
CA PRO A 4 -11.34 -34.01 -24.64
C PRO A 4 -11.83 -33.07 -23.53
N THR A 5 -11.59 -33.45 -22.27
CA THR A 5 -11.73 -32.56 -21.11
C THR A 5 -10.50 -31.64 -21.10
N ILE A 6 -10.69 -30.37 -21.42
CA ILE A 6 -9.68 -29.34 -21.16
C ILE A 6 -9.76 -29.03 -19.66
N ALA A 7 -8.82 -29.59 -18.89
CA ALA A 7 -8.58 -29.15 -17.53
C ALA A 7 -7.94 -27.75 -17.59
N SER A 8 -8.74 -26.71 -17.31
CA SER A 8 -8.20 -25.38 -17.04
C SER A 8 -7.69 -25.37 -15.61
N ASN A 9 -6.40 -25.64 -15.41
CA ASN A 9 -5.70 -25.29 -14.18
C ASN A 9 -5.50 -23.77 -14.16
N ALA A 10 -6.57 -23.03 -13.86
CA ALA A 10 -6.44 -21.63 -13.47
C ALA A 10 -5.97 -21.61 -12.00
N THR A 11 -4.69 -21.33 -11.78
CA THR A 11 -4.20 -20.99 -10.44
C THR A 11 -4.99 -19.78 -9.96
N ALA A 12 -5.73 -19.92 -8.86
CA ALA A 12 -6.43 -18.79 -8.25
C ALA A 12 -5.39 -17.73 -7.84
N VAL A 13 -5.59 -16.49 -8.29
CA VAL A 13 -4.77 -15.34 -7.89
C VAL A 13 -4.98 -15.11 -6.40
N ALA A 14 -3.89 -14.96 -5.65
CA ALA A 14 -4.00 -14.70 -4.22
C ALA A 14 -4.57 -13.29 -3.96
N PRO A 15 -5.31 -13.07 -2.86
CA PRO A 15 -5.95 -11.78 -2.59
C PRO A 15 -4.96 -10.62 -2.34
N TYR A 16 -3.66 -10.92 -2.26
CA TYR A 16 -2.56 -9.99 -2.04
C TYR A 16 -1.62 -9.84 -3.24
N ASP A 17 -1.93 -10.51 -4.37
CA ASP A 17 -1.11 -10.42 -5.57
C ASP A 17 -1.30 -9.06 -6.26
N ILE A 18 -0.24 -8.25 -6.26
CA ILE A 18 -0.18 -6.99 -7.00
C ILE A 18 0.36 -7.26 -8.41
N SER A 19 -0.28 -6.70 -9.43
CA SER A 19 0.20 -6.79 -10.81
C SER A 19 1.57 -6.13 -10.97
N ASP A 20 2.44 -6.66 -11.84
CA ASP A 20 3.75 -6.03 -12.13
C ASP A 20 3.62 -4.55 -12.54
N TRP A 21 2.53 -4.22 -13.24
CA TRP A 21 2.20 -2.86 -13.64
C TRP A 21 1.98 -1.96 -12.43
N GLU A 22 1.09 -2.35 -11.52
CA GLU A 22 0.80 -1.59 -10.32
C GLU A 22 2.02 -1.51 -9.42
N ARG A 23 2.72 -2.63 -9.18
CA ARG A 23 3.93 -2.68 -8.35
C ARG A 23 4.96 -1.61 -8.73
N THR A 24 5.25 -1.50 -10.02
CA THR A 24 6.30 -0.62 -10.55
C THR A 24 5.85 0.80 -10.83
N THR A 25 4.55 1.09 -10.74
CA THR A 25 3.97 2.37 -11.17
C THR A 25 3.21 3.10 -10.08
N TYR A 26 2.85 2.41 -8.99
CA TYR A 26 1.94 2.94 -7.96
C TYR A 26 2.38 4.31 -7.42
N TYR A 27 3.67 4.48 -7.14
CA TYR A 27 4.24 5.73 -6.59
C TYR A 27 4.79 6.69 -7.66
N ASN A 28 4.44 6.49 -8.93
CA ASN A 28 4.91 7.32 -10.03
C ASN A 28 4.72 8.82 -9.73
N GLY A 29 5.74 9.63 -9.98
CA GLY A 29 5.73 11.07 -9.76
C GLY A 29 6.19 11.55 -8.37
N ILE A 30 6.28 10.67 -7.36
CA ILE A 30 6.81 11.05 -6.04
C ILE A 30 8.31 11.36 -6.11
N SER A 31 9.07 10.51 -6.79
CA SER A 31 10.48 10.70 -7.10
C SER A 31 10.82 10.00 -8.42
N PRO A 32 11.95 10.35 -9.08
CA PRO A 32 12.42 9.63 -10.27
C PRO A 32 12.78 8.16 -9.99
N ASP A 33 13.19 7.86 -8.75
CA ASP A 33 13.53 6.53 -8.24
C ASP A 33 12.66 6.28 -7.00
N HIS A 34 11.39 6.01 -7.24
CA HIS A 34 10.42 5.72 -6.18
C HIS A 34 10.45 4.21 -5.87
N PRO A 35 10.10 3.79 -4.64
CA PRO A 35 10.06 2.38 -4.32
C PRO A 35 8.98 1.65 -5.11
N GLU A 36 9.10 0.32 -5.19
CA GLU A 36 8.04 -0.56 -5.67
C GLU A 36 7.03 -0.87 -4.57
N LEU A 37 5.74 -0.92 -4.91
CA LEU A 37 4.68 -1.27 -3.96
C LEU A 37 4.71 -2.78 -3.66
N LEU A 38 4.85 -3.14 -2.39
CA LEU A 38 4.81 -4.54 -1.95
C LEU A 38 3.38 -5.03 -1.72
N TYR A 39 2.57 -4.23 -1.02
CA TYR A 39 1.17 -4.55 -0.70
C TYR A 39 0.41 -3.26 -0.34
N ARG A 40 -0.91 -3.23 -0.57
CA ARG A 40 -1.81 -2.21 0.00
C ARG A 40 -3.14 -2.82 0.45
N SER A 41 -3.67 -2.35 1.57
CA SER A 41 -4.83 -2.97 2.22
C SER A 41 -6.16 -2.76 1.49
N ASP A 42 -6.24 -1.77 0.61
CA ASP A 42 -7.43 -1.43 -0.19
C ASP A 42 -7.38 -2.03 -1.62
N LEU A 43 -6.51 -3.03 -1.84
CA LEU A 43 -6.24 -3.61 -3.16
C LEU A 43 -7.51 -4.08 -3.88
N LEU A 44 -8.46 -4.68 -3.15
CA LEU A 44 -9.67 -5.26 -3.74
C LEU A 44 -10.78 -4.22 -3.94
N GLU A 45 -10.88 -3.24 -3.05
CA GLU A 45 -11.91 -2.21 -3.03
C GLU A 45 -11.57 -1.05 -3.97
N ASN A 46 -10.28 -0.80 -4.21
CA ASN A 46 -9.77 0.33 -4.97
C ASN A 46 -8.82 -0.13 -6.07
N PRO A 47 -9.32 -0.68 -7.20
CA PRO A 47 -8.50 -1.25 -8.26
C PRO A 47 -7.60 -0.20 -8.93
N PHE A 48 -6.35 -0.55 -9.21
CA PHE A 48 -5.40 0.36 -9.86
C PHE A 48 -5.71 0.50 -11.37
N PRO A 49 -5.79 1.73 -11.90
CA PRO A 49 -6.11 1.93 -13.31
C PRO A 49 -4.99 1.41 -14.21
N VAL A 50 -5.36 0.55 -15.16
CA VAL A 50 -4.50 0.16 -16.27
C VAL A 50 -4.79 1.10 -17.45
N PRO A 51 -3.84 1.95 -17.86
CA PRO A 51 -4.05 2.88 -18.96
C PRO A 51 -4.42 2.13 -20.25
N LYS A 52 -5.34 2.70 -21.03
CA LYS A 52 -5.80 2.14 -22.32
C LYS A 52 -5.61 3.15 -23.43
N GLY A 53 -5.39 2.67 -24.65
CA GLY A 53 -5.30 3.51 -25.85
C GLY A 53 -3.87 3.73 -26.35
N SER A 54 -3.74 4.54 -27.39
CA SER A 54 -2.46 4.81 -28.08
C SER A 54 -1.55 5.79 -27.36
N HIS A 55 -2.11 6.62 -26.47
CA HIS A 55 -1.39 7.62 -25.67
C HIS A 55 -1.87 7.53 -24.22
N PRO A 56 -1.52 6.45 -23.51
CA PRO A 56 -1.96 6.26 -22.14
C PRO A 56 -1.43 7.37 -21.24
N TYR A 57 -2.33 8.12 -20.59
CA TYR A 57 -1.94 9.02 -19.51
C TYR A 57 -1.57 8.20 -18.29
N LEU A 58 -0.38 8.46 -17.74
CA LEU A 58 0.07 7.84 -16.52
C LEU A 58 -0.11 8.80 -15.35
N HIS A 59 -0.96 8.42 -14.41
CA HIS A 59 -1.20 9.19 -13.20
C HIS A 59 0.09 9.37 -12.39
N THR A 60 0.31 10.58 -11.90
CA THR A 60 1.37 10.89 -10.94
C THR A 60 0.79 11.09 -9.56
N LYS A 61 1.63 10.94 -8.54
CA LYS A 61 1.30 11.18 -7.14
C LYS A 61 2.22 12.22 -6.52
N THR A 62 1.66 13.01 -5.63
CA THR A 62 2.42 13.81 -4.66
C THR A 62 2.13 13.28 -3.25
N VAL A 63 3.18 13.18 -2.44
CA VAL A 63 3.06 12.79 -1.02
C VAL A 63 2.90 14.03 -0.13
N TYR A 64 1.91 14.00 0.75
CA TYR A 64 1.69 15.02 1.77
C TYR A 64 1.78 14.41 3.17
N VAL A 65 2.23 15.23 4.12
CA VAL A 65 2.16 14.91 5.55
C VAL A 65 0.70 14.94 6.00
N VAL A 66 0.32 13.99 6.85
CA VAL A 66 -1.02 13.96 7.46
C VAL A 66 -1.07 14.98 8.58
N PHE A 67 -1.94 15.99 8.45
CA PHE A 67 -2.13 17.03 9.47
C PHE A 67 -3.63 17.31 9.68
N ASN A 68 -4.00 17.75 10.89
CA ASN A 68 -5.39 18.04 11.28
C ASN A 68 -6.37 16.87 11.07
N THR A 69 -5.94 15.63 11.31
CA THR A 69 -6.82 14.44 11.28
C THR A 69 -6.88 13.77 12.66
N PRO A 70 -7.89 12.91 12.93
CA PRO A 70 -7.94 12.12 14.16
C PRO A 70 -6.66 11.31 14.42
N LEU A 71 -5.94 10.90 13.36
CA LEU A 71 -4.67 10.19 13.47
C LEU A 71 -3.62 10.99 14.23
N ASN A 72 -3.52 12.31 14.01
CA ASN A 72 -2.52 13.14 14.68
C ASN A 72 -2.67 13.13 16.21
N ALA A 73 -3.90 13.04 16.72
CA ALA A 73 -4.17 13.03 18.16
C ALA A 73 -3.80 11.72 18.86
N VAL A 74 -3.71 10.63 18.10
CA VAL A 74 -3.52 9.26 18.64
C VAL A 74 -2.21 8.62 18.19
N TRP A 75 -1.44 9.27 17.31
CA TRP A 75 -0.23 8.71 16.69
C TRP A 75 0.80 8.24 17.72
N ASP A 76 1.06 9.04 18.76
CA ASP A 76 2.03 8.71 19.81
C ASP A 76 1.64 7.45 20.62
N VAL A 77 0.38 7.03 20.54
CA VAL A 77 -0.13 5.80 21.16
C VAL A 77 -0.14 4.64 20.16
N VAL A 78 -0.60 4.87 18.94
CA VAL A 78 -0.79 3.81 17.93
C VAL A 78 0.53 3.39 17.29
N ALA A 79 1.45 4.31 17.00
CA ALA A 79 2.71 3.97 16.33
C ALA A 79 3.56 2.96 17.13
N PRO A 80 3.72 3.09 18.46
CA PRO A 80 4.35 2.05 19.27
C PRO A 80 3.62 0.70 19.23
N GLN A 81 2.28 0.69 19.18
CA GLN A 81 1.49 -0.55 19.10
C GLN A 81 1.67 -1.25 17.75
N ILE A 82 1.71 -0.49 16.65
CA ILE A 82 2.04 -1.02 15.33
C ILE A 82 3.44 -1.63 15.36
N ARG A 83 4.44 -0.91 15.89
CA ARG A 83 5.80 -1.45 16.03
C ARG A 83 5.82 -2.78 16.79
N ASP A 84 5.13 -2.84 17.93
CA ASP A 84 5.13 -4.04 18.77
C ASP A 84 4.43 -5.21 18.04
N LEU A 85 3.33 -4.94 17.32
CA LEU A 85 2.67 -5.90 16.42
C LEU A 85 3.62 -6.42 15.33
N LEU A 86 4.36 -5.55 14.65
CA LEU A 86 5.33 -5.97 13.62
C LEU A 86 6.43 -6.85 14.22
N LYS A 87 6.91 -6.49 15.42
CA LYS A 87 7.92 -7.26 16.14
C LYS A 87 7.42 -8.65 16.53
N ASP A 88 6.20 -8.77 17.04
CA ASP A 88 5.59 -10.04 17.42
C ASP A 88 5.38 -10.96 16.19
N ARG A 89 5.11 -10.35 15.03
CA ARG A 89 5.06 -11.02 13.72
C ARG A 89 6.42 -11.27 13.08
N LYS A 90 7.52 -10.85 13.72
CA LYS A 90 8.90 -10.94 13.21
C LYS A 90 9.12 -10.20 11.87
N ILE A 91 8.29 -9.19 11.58
CA ILE A 91 8.44 -8.33 10.41
C ILE A 91 9.51 -7.27 10.71
N ARG A 92 10.54 -7.22 9.86
CA ARG A 92 11.64 -6.26 9.99
C ARG A 92 11.32 -4.99 9.22
N TYR A 93 10.78 -3.99 9.93
CA TYR A 93 10.53 -2.67 9.35
C TYR A 93 11.76 -1.74 9.47
N SER A 94 11.87 -0.80 8.53
CA SER A 94 12.86 0.28 8.53
C SER A 94 12.23 1.65 8.85
N ALA A 95 10.97 1.86 8.47
CA ALA A 95 10.20 3.06 8.80
C ALA A 95 8.70 2.76 8.92
N ILE A 96 8.02 3.51 9.79
CA ILE A 96 6.56 3.58 9.87
C ILE A 96 6.21 5.07 9.80
N GLN A 97 5.54 5.48 8.73
CA GLN A 97 5.21 6.88 8.46
C GLN A 97 3.71 7.04 8.24
N THR A 98 3.24 8.28 8.37
CA THR A 98 1.89 8.66 7.98
C THR A 98 1.97 9.48 6.70
N ALA A 99 1.22 9.11 5.67
CA ALA A 99 1.19 9.79 4.40
C ALA A 99 -0.23 10.06 3.94
N ARG A 100 -0.39 11.05 3.06
CA ARG A 100 -1.58 11.19 2.21
C ARG A 100 -1.12 11.42 0.80
N PHE A 101 -1.47 10.52 -0.11
CA PHE A 101 -1.14 10.68 -1.53
C PHE A 101 -2.24 11.43 -2.25
N VAL A 102 -1.87 12.43 -3.04
CA VAL A 102 -2.77 13.06 -4.01
C VAL A 102 -2.42 12.50 -5.37
N THR A 103 -3.42 11.98 -6.08
CA THR A 103 -3.25 11.47 -7.45
C THR A 103 -3.68 12.56 -8.43
N HIS A 104 -2.82 12.85 -9.40
CA HIS A 104 -3.06 13.85 -10.44
C HIS A 104 -3.63 13.17 -11.69
N GLY A 105 -4.83 13.58 -12.07
CA GLY A 105 -5.55 13.09 -13.25
C GLY A 105 -5.11 13.77 -14.55
N GLU A 106 -5.45 13.14 -15.68
CA GLU A 106 -5.25 13.72 -17.02
C GLU A 106 -5.99 15.07 -17.19
N ASP A 107 -7.15 15.21 -16.54
CA ASP A 107 -7.95 16.42 -16.54
C ASP A 107 -7.42 17.52 -15.61
N GLY A 108 -6.26 17.31 -14.99
CA GLY A 108 -5.64 18.23 -14.04
C GLY A 108 -6.35 18.28 -12.68
N LYS A 109 -7.28 17.36 -12.39
CA LYS A 109 -7.91 17.28 -11.08
C LYS A 109 -7.05 16.47 -10.11
N ASP A 110 -6.95 17.01 -8.91
CA ASP A 110 -6.30 16.38 -7.77
C ASP A 110 -7.31 15.53 -7.00
N ILE A 111 -7.00 14.24 -6.87
CA ILE A 111 -7.81 13.30 -6.10
C ILE A 111 -7.04 12.97 -4.82
N PRO A 112 -7.44 13.54 -3.66
CA PRO A 112 -6.82 13.21 -2.39
C PRO A 112 -7.19 11.79 -1.99
N GLY A 113 -6.18 10.96 -1.73
CA GLY A 113 -6.35 9.61 -1.21
C GLY A 113 -6.73 9.58 0.27
N SER A 114 -6.88 8.36 0.79
CA SER A 114 -7.05 8.07 2.21
C SER A 114 -5.82 8.44 3.04
N ILE A 115 -5.99 8.42 4.37
CA ILE A 115 -4.87 8.45 5.30
C ILE A 115 -4.12 7.12 5.15
N VAL A 116 -2.82 7.18 4.93
CA VAL A 116 -1.97 5.99 4.74
C VAL A 116 -1.02 5.81 5.91
N ILE A 117 -1.01 4.61 6.48
CA ILE A 117 0.15 4.13 7.25
C ILE A 117 1.12 3.51 6.27
N TRP A 118 2.22 4.21 6.02
CA TRP A 118 3.21 3.87 5.00
C TRP A 118 4.39 3.17 5.66
N ILE A 119 4.55 1.88 5.42
CA ILE A 119 5.50 1.01 6.11
C ILE A 119 6.59 0.59 5.13
N ALA A 120 7.82 0.96 5.45
CA ALA A 120 9.01 0.47 4.77
C ALA A 120 9.53 -0.78 5.50
N THR A 121 9.75 -1.87 4.77
CA THR A 121 10.40 -3.08 5.26
C THR A 121 11.83 -3.20 4.76
N HIS A 122 12.66 -3.95 5.47
CA HIS A 122 13.98 -4.27 4.95
C HIS A 122 13.83 -5.14 3.68
N PRO A 123 14.62 -4.86 2.63
CA PRO A 123 14.54 -5.60 1.38
C PRO A 123 14.66 -7.11 1.61
N THR A 124 13.81 -7.88 0.93
CA THR A 124 13.72 -9.34 0.94
C THR A 124 13.36 -9.97 2.29
N THR A 125 12.89 -9.19 3.27
CA THR A 125 12.57 -9.71 4.62
C THR A 125 11.09 -9.86 4.92
N THR A 126 10.21 -9.41 4.02
CA THR A 126 8.75 -9.43 4.23
C THR A 126 8.08 -9.73 2.90
N THR A 127 7.10 -10.62 2.91
CA THR A 127 6.31 -10.96 1.72
C THR A 127 5.03 -10.13 1.64
N ALA A 128 4.38 -10.11 0.48
CA ALA A 128 3.05 -9.51 0.33
C ALA A 128 2.01 -10.21 1.22
N GLU A 129 2.15 -11.51 1.45
CA GLU A 129 1.30 -12.30 2.36
C GLU A 129 1.48 -11.85 3.82
N ASP A 130 2.73 -11.67 4.30
CA ASP A 130 2.99 -11.15 5.65
C ASP A 130 2.38 -9.75 5.85
N ALA A 131 2.51 -8.89 4.83
CA ALA A 131 1.95 -7.54 4.82
C ALA A 131 0.42 -7.56 4.82
N HIS A 132 -0.18 -8.44 4.03
CA HIS A 132 -1.62 -8.71 4.00
C HIS A 132 -2.14 -9.15 5.37
N ASP A 133 -1.51 -10.14 5.99
CA ASP A 133 -1.93 -10.69 7.29
C ASP A 133 -1.75 -9.70 8.46
N ALA A 134 -0.78 -8.79 8.34
CA ALA A 134 -0.54 -7.75 9.34
C ALA A 134 -1.53 -6.59 9.23
N SER A 135 -1.96 -6.24 8.01
CA SER A 135 -2.72 -5.01 7.75
C SER A 135 -4.06 -4.90 8.48
N PRO A 136 -4.92 -5.95 8.55
CA PRO A 136 -6.17 -5.88 9.30
C PRO A 136 -5.98 -5.59 10.79
N HIS A 137 -4.89 -6.07 11.39
CA HIS A 137 -4.59 -5.79 12.80
C HIS A 137 -4.16 -4.34 13.02
N ILE A 138 -3.42 -3.76 12.07
CA ILE A 138 -3.05 -2.34 12.10
C ILE A 138 -4.30 -1.46 11.95
N LEU A 139 -5.18 -1.80 10.99
CA LEU A 139 -6.45 -1.09 10.78
C LEU A 139 -7.33 -1.17 12.03
N ALA A 140 -7.44 -2.33 12.67
CA ALA A 140 -8.20 -2.48 13.92
C ALA A 140 -7.63 -1.62 15.07
N LEU A 141 -6.31 -1.44 15.17
CA LEU A 141 -5.70 -0.52 16.14
C LEU A 141 -6.08 0.94 15.89
N LEU A 142 -6.15 1.35 14.61
CA LEU A 142 -6.55 2.69 14.18
C LEU A 142 -8.04 2.94 14.45
N GLU A 143 -8.90 2.00 14.05
CA GLU A 143 -10.35 2.06 14.26
C GLU A 143 -10.70 2.13 15.75
N ALA A 144 -10.03 1.33 16.60
CA ALA A 144 -10.21 1.37 18.04
C ALA A 144 -9.84 2.72 18.68
N LYS A 145 -9.17 3.60 17.93
CA LYS A 145 -8.81 4.97 18.32
C LYS A 145 -9.58 6.04 17.53
N GLY A 146 -10.60 5.65 16.76
CA GLY A 146 -11.45 6.57 16.00
C GLY A 146 -10.82 7.08 14.71
N VAL A 147 -9.82 6.39 14.17
CA VAL A 147 -9.26 6.67 12.86
C VAL A 147 -9.89 5.70 11.85
N GLU A 148 -10.88 6.21 11.13
CA GLU A 148 -11.61 5.48 10.08
C GLU A 148 -10.98 5.74 8.70
N ASP A 149 -11.32 4.90 7.71
CA ASP A 149 -10.91 5.03 6.30
C ASP A 149 -9.39 5.09 6.05
N ALA A 150 -8.59 4.54 6.96
CA ALA A 150 -7.15 4.42 6.77
C ALA A 150 -6.79 3.25 5.83
N VAL A 151 -5.66 3.38 5.14
CA VAL A 151 -5.06 2.33 4.31
C VAL A 151 -3.67 2.03 4.83
N VAL A 152 -3.24 0.77 4.78
CA VAL A 152 -1.86 0.38 5.06
C VAL A 152 -1.17 0.05 3.75
N GLU A 153 -0.09 0.76 3.46
CA GLU A 153 0.72 0.54 2.25
C GLU A 153 2.13 0.14 2.63
N TRP A 154 2.66 -0.85 1.93
CA TRP A 154 3.94 -1.47 2.21
C TRP A 154 4.86 -1.36 1.02
N TYR A 155 6.13 -1.12 1.28
CA TYR A 155 7.18 -1.14 0.28
C TYR A 155 8.50 -1.58 0.91
N GLU A 156 9.45 -2.00 0.09
CA GLU A 156 10.80 -2.27 0.58
C GLU A 156 11.66 -1.02 0.49
N GLY A 157 12.39 -0.72 1.56
CA GLY A 157 13.24 0.46 1.61
C GLY A 157 14.14 0.45 2.84
N VAL A 158 15.33 1.04 2.69
CA VAL A 158 16.23 1.26 3.82
C VAL A 158 16.15 2.73 4.18
N ALA A 159 15.84 3.02 5.45
CA ALA A 159 15.93 4.39 5.94
C ALA A 159 17.42 4.79 5.95
N GLU A 160 17.80 5.74 5.09
CA GLU A 160 19.10 6.38 5.19
C GLU A 160 19.08 7.33 6.39
N ARG A 161 20.12 7.24 7.22
CA ARG A 161 20.32 8.18 8.30
C ARG A 161 20.88 9.47 7.69
N LEU A 162 20.03 10.49 7.56
CA LEU A 162 20.45 11.86 7.20
C LEU A 162 21.30 12.50 8.29
#